data_AF-A0A0P9Q8M9-F1
#
_entry.id   AF-A0A0P9Q8M9-F1
#
_cell.length_a   1.000
_cell.length_b   1.000
_cell.length_c   1.000
_cell.angle_alpha   90.00
_cell.angle_beta   90.00
_cell.angle_gamma   90.00
#
_symmetry.space_group_name_H-M   'P 1'
#
loop_
_entity.id
_entity.type
_entity.pdbx_description
1 polymer ?
#
loop_
_entity_poly.entity_id
_entity_poly.type
_entity_poly.pdbx_seq_one_letter_code
_entity_poly.pdbx_strand_id
1 'polypeptide(L)'
;MVGGVVVSSGIHVWIADTQSPKSRQDWLATLKGIEALKPVTVIPGHYLGEIPAGTKAVTFTADYLKSFEQQAAKAKDSKGLIDAMQNAWPQLAEPSSLELSAKVIKGEMKWPN
;
A
#
# COMPACT_ATOMS: atom_id res chain seq x y z
N MET A 1 14.66 1.97 -4.78
CA MET A 1 13.84 2.01 -6.00
C MET A 1 12.41 2.40 -5.63
N VAL A 2 11.65 3.03 -6.54
CA VAL A 2 10.16 3.00 -6.49
C VAL A 2 9.76 1.75 -7.28
N GLY A 3 10.06 0.57 -6.73
CA GLY A 3 9.74 -0.70 -7.35
C GLY A 3 8.31 -1.04 -6.98
N GLY A 4 7.40 -1.06 -7.95
CA GLY A 4 6.01 -1.43 -7.69
C GLY A 4 5.00 -0.50 -8.36
N VAL A 5 3.86 -1.08 -8.71
CA VAL A 5 2.71 -0.38 -9.28
C VAL A 5 2.25 0.72 -8.33
N VAL A 6 2.31 1.97 -8.80
CA VAL A 6 2.08 3.17 -7.98
C VAL A 6 0.64 3.29 -7.49
N VAL A 7 -0.35 2.79 -8.22
CA VAL A 7 -1.78 2.95 -7.89
C VAL A 7 -2.46 1.58 -7.90
N SER A 8 -3.11 1.23 -6.78
CA SER A 8 -3.88 0.01 -6.60
C SER A 8 -5.30 0.30 -6.10
N SER A 9 -6.21 -0.67 -6.13
CA SER A 9 -7.56 -0.53 -5.53
C SER A 9 -8.19 -1.86 -5.13
N GLY A 10 -8.92 -1.91 -4.02
CA GLY A 10 -9.73 -3.09 -3.63
C GLY A 10 -8.93 -4.33 -3.18
N ILE A 11 -7.62 -4.20 -3.01
CA ILE A 11 -6.70 -5.24 -2.55
C ILE A 11 -5.77 -4.70 -1.47
N HIS A 12 -5.23 -5.58 -0.64
CA HIS A 12 -4.09 -5.24 0.19
C HIS A 12 -2.89 -4.88 -0.69
N VAL A 13 -2.42 -3.65 -0.59
CA VAL A 13 -1.36 -3.13 -1.46
C VAL A 13 -0.03 -3.80 -1.17
N TRP A 14 0.68 -4.18 -2.23
CA TRP A 14 2.03 -4.71 -2.17
C TRP A 14 3.03 -3.64 -1.74
N ILE A 15 3.64 -3.81 -0.57
CA ILE A 15 4.56 -2.84 0.06
C ILE A 15 5.98 -3.41 0.17
N ALA A 16 6.18 -4.71 -0.05
CA ALA A 16 7.47 -5.40 0.14
C ALA A 16 8.67 -4.75 -0.58
N ASP A 17 8.46 -4.13 -1.75
CA ASP A 17 9.52 -3.45 -2.52
C ASP A 17 9.88 -2.05 -1.97
N THR A 18 9.06 -1.51 -1.05
CA THR A 18 9.26 -0.21 -0.39
C THR A 18 9.71 -0.39 1.06
N GLN A 19 10.83 -1.09 1.24
CA GLN A 19 11.31 -1.55 2.55
C GLN A 19 11.60 -0.41 3.54
N SER A 20 12.01 0.77 3.05
CA SER A 20 12.34 1.91 3.92
C SER A 20 11.14 2.86 4.14
N PRO A 21 11.03 3.50 5.32
CA PRO A 21 10.04 4.57 5.53
C PRO A 21 10.16 5.68 4.48
N LYS A 22 11.39 6.06 4.10
CA LYS A 22 11.62 7.05 3.04
C LYS A 22 11.00 6.62 1.70
N SER A 23 11.17 5.37 1.27
CA SER A 23 10.56 4.90 0.01
C SER A 23 9.04 4.97 0.01
N ARG A 24 8.39 4.77 1.17
CA ARG A 24 6.93 4.90 1.30
C ARG A 24 6.47 6.36 1.36
N GLN A 25 7.28 7.24 1.95
CA GLN A 25 7.04 8.70 1.87
C GLN A 25 7.20 9.23 0.43
N ASP A 26 8.22 8.76 -0.30
CA ASP A 26 8.43 9.12 -1.71
C ASP A 26 7.25 8.62 -2.59
N TRP A 27 6.68 7.46 -2.25
CA TRP A 27 5.45 6.96 -2.89
C TRP A 27 4.25 7.86 -2.58
N LEU A 28 4.03 8.25 -1.33
CA LEU A 28 2.98 9.21 -0.96
C LEU A 28 3.13 10.55 -1.70
N ALA A 29 4.36 11.05 -1.83
CA ALA A 29 4.65 12.27 -2.60
C ALA A 29 4.31 12.10 -4.09
N THR A 30 4.60 10.93 -4.66
CA THR A 30 4.21 10.58 -6.04
C THR A 30 2.69 10.60 -6.22
N LEU A 31 1.93 9.97 -5.32
CA LEU A 31 0.46 9.98 -5.34
C LEU A 31 -0.10 11.40 -5.26
N LYS A 32 0.46 12.23 -4.36
CA LYS A 32 0.11 13.66 -4.27
C LYS A 32 0.40 14.42 -5.58
N GLY A 33 1.51 14.10 -6.24
CA GLY A 33 1.84 14.65 -7.56
C GLY A 33 0.79 14.31 -8.61
N ILE A 34 0.29 13.07 -8.63
CA ILE A 34 -0.80 12.65 -9.53
C ILE A 34 -2.06 13.47 -9.25
N GLU A 35 -2.48 13.60 -7.98
CA GLU A 35 -3.67 14.39 -7.64
C GLU A 35 -3.53 15.87 -8.05
N ALA A 36 -2.35 16.45 -7.90
CA ALA A 36 -2.09 17.84 -8.26
C ALA A 36 -2.22 18.13 -9.77
N LEU A 37 -2.05 17.11 -10.62
CA LEU A 37 -2.27 17.21 -12.07
C LEU A 37 -3.75 17.24 -12.46
N LYS A 38 -4.68 17.05 -11.50
CA LYS A 38 -6.14 17.02 -11.70
C LYS A 38 -6.56 16.10 -12.86
N PRO A 39 -6.13 14.82 -12.87
CA PRO A 39 -6.47 13.90 -13.94
C PRO A 39 -7.97 13.63 -13.94
N VAL A 40 -8.54 13.49 -15.14
CA VAL A 40 -9.94 13.10 -15.32
C VAL A 40 -10.14 11.61 -14.98
N THR A 41 -9.13 10.79 -15.26
CA THR A 41 -9.15 9.33 -15.03
C THR A 41 -7.78 8.87 -14.55
N VAL A 42 -7.76 7.95 -13.58
CA VAL A 42 -6.57 7.18 -13.20
C VAL A 42 -6.94 5.70 -13.22
N ILE A 43 -6.23 4.91 -14.04
CA ILE A 43 -6.43 3.46 -14.10
C ILE A 43 -5.38 2.80 -13.19
N PRO A 44 -5.77 2.15 -12.08
CA PRO A 44 -4.84 1.42 -11.22
C PRO A 44 -4.22 0.24 -11.95
N GLY A 45 -2.95 -0.04 -11.69
CA GLY A 45 -2.26 -1.19 -12.29
C GLY A 45 -2.65 -2.53 -11.64
N HIS A 46 -3.09 -2.49 -10.38
CA HIS A 46 -3.70 -3.63 -9.69
C HIS A 46 -5.04 -3.22 -9.08
N TYR A 47 -6.11 -3.93 -9.42
CA TYR A 47 -7.40 -3.69 -8.81
C TYR A 47 -8.27 -4.93 -8.80
N LEU A 48 -9.20 -4.95 -7.84
CA LEU A 48 -10.30 -5.90 -7.82
C LEU A 48 -11.63 -5.14 -7.81
N GLY A 49 -12.59 -5.64 -8.59
CA GLY A 49 -13.89 -5.00 -8.79
C GLY A 49 -13.88 -3.93 -9.88
N GLU A 50 -14.76 -2.95 -9.75
CA GLU A 50 -14.87 -1.85 -10.71
C GLU A 50 -13.68 -0.88 -10.60
N ILE A 51 -13.27 -0.31 -11.72
CA ILE A 51 -12.25 0.75 -11.75
C ILE A 51 -12.83 1.98 -11.03
N PRO A 52 -12.17 2.47 -9.95
CA PRO A 52 -12.67 3.65 -9.26
C PRO A 52 -12.67 4.89 -10.17
N ALA A 53 -13.75 5.66 -10.12
CA ALA A 53 -13.87 6.89 -10.90
C ALA A 53 -12.81 7.95 -10.50
N GLY A 54 -12.31 8.69 -11.49
CA GLY A 54 -11.40 9.82 -11.28
C GLY A 54 -10.12 9.43 -10.54
N THR A 55 -9.85 10.12 -9.42
CA THR A 55 -8.65 9.92 -8.58
C THR A 55 -8.89 8.97 -7.40
N LYS A 56 -10.05 8.31 -7.29
CA LYS A 56 -10.39 7.50 -6.11
C LYS A 56 -9.38 6.37 -5.84
N ALA A 57 -8.79 5.76 -6.87
CA ALA A 57 -7.74 4.75 -6.71
C ALA A 57 -6.43 5.33 -6.12
N VAL A 58 -6.12 6.59 -6.44
CA VAL A 58 -4.97 7.33 -5.88
C VAL A 58 -5.19 7.58 -4.39
N THR A 59 -6.37 8.09 -4.04
CA THR A 59 -6.75 8.33 -2.64
C THR A 59 -6.77 7.03 -1.83
N PHE A 60 -7.35 5.96 -2.38
CA PHE A 60 -7.31 4.63 -1.76
C PHE A 60 -5.88 4.18 -1.45
N THR A 61 -4.97 4.24 -2.44
CA THR A 61 -3.58 3.80 -2.25
C THR A 61 -2.89 4.66 -1.19
N ALA A 62 -3.11 5.98 -1.21
CA ALA A 62 -2.50 6.90 -0.24
C ALA A 62 -2.99 6.61 1.19
N ASP A 63 -4.28 6.36 1.37
CA ASP A 63 -4.86 6.10 2.69
C ASP A 63 -4.47 4.71 3.22
N TYR A 64 -4.33 3.73 2.33
CA TYR A 64 -3.76 2.43 2.69
C TYR A 64 -2.31 2.56 3.17
N LEU A 65 -1.45 3.30 2.46
CA LEU A 65 -0.06 3.53 2.86
C LEU A 65 0.04 4.26 4.20
N LYS A 66 -0.79 5.29 4.43
CA LYS A 66 -0.83 5.99 5.73
C LYS A 66 -1.24 5.05 6.86
N SER A 67 -2.27 4.22 6.63
CA SER A 67 -2.70 3.22 7.60
C SER A 67 -1.59 2.23 7.91
N PHE A 68 -0.93 1.71 6.87
CA PHE A 68 0.17 0.78 7.00
C PHE A 68 1.33 1.38 7.81
N GLU A 69 1.75 2.62 7.53
CA GLU A 69 2.80 3.28 8.33
C GLU A 69 2.43 3.43 9.80
N GLN A 70 1.19 3.83 10.09
CA GLN A 70 0.72 3.98 11.46
C GLN A 70 0.72 2.64 12.21
N GLN A 71 0.30 1.55 11.55
CA GLN A 71 0.28 0.23 12.17
C GLN A 71 1.68 -0.39 12.25
N ALA A 72 2.53 -0.22 11.24
CA ALA A 72 3.89 -0.73 11.23
C ALA A 72 4.76 -0.14 12.34
N ALA A 73 4.54 1.14 12.68
CA ALA A 73 5.19 1.80 13.80
C ALA A 73 4.77 1.25 15.18
N LYS A 74 3.55 0.69 15.29
CA LYS A 74 2.99 0.17 16.55
C LYS A 74 3.22 -1.33 16.72
N ALA A 75 3.17 -2.08 15.62
CA ALA A 75 3.27 -3.53 15.64
C ALA A 75 4.67 -3.99 16.02
N LYS A 76 4.77 -5.00 16.88
CA LYS A 76 6.05 -5.61 17.28
C LYS A 76 6.65 -6.48 16.17
N ASP A 77 5.80 -7.25 15.49
CA ASP A 77 6.14 -8.28 14.51
C ASP A 77 5.16 -8.25 13.32
N SER A 78 5.38 -9.10 12.32
CA SER A 78 4.53 -9.17 11.13
C SER A 78 3.11 -9.61 11.47
N LYS A 79 2.94 -10.52 12.44
CA LYS A 79 1.62 -10.97 12.88
C LYS A 79 0.79 -9.81 13.42
N GLY A 80 1.34 -9.00 14.33
CA GLY A 80 0.64 -7.84 14.86
C GLY A 80 0.29 -6.80 13.78
N LEU A 81 1.16 -6.65 12.77
CA LEU A 81 0.91 -5.76 11.65
C LEU A 81 -0.21 -6.29 10.73
N ILE A 82 -0.20 -7.59 10.42
CA ILE A 82 -1.23 -8.25 9.61
C ILE A 82 -2.58 -8.12 10.31
N ASP A 83 -2.67 -8.50 11.59
CA ASP A 83 -3.90 -8.44 12.37
C ASP A 83 -4.45 -6.99 12.42
N ALA A 84 -3.58 -5.99 12.62
CA ALA A 84 -3.99 -4.58 12.64
C ALA A 84 -4.49 -4.08 11.27
N MET A 85 -3.83 -4.47 10.18
CA MET A 85 -4.23 -4.07 8.83
C MET A 85 -5.49 -4.76 8.35
N GLN A 86 -5.70 -6.03 8.68
CA GLN A 86 -6.95 -6.74 8.40
C GLN A 86 -8.12 -6.14 9.17
N ASN A 87 -7.91 -5.70 10.43
CA ASN A 87 -8.96 -5.01 11.18
C ASN A 87 -9.30 -3.62 10.59
N ALA A 88 -8.29 -2.88 10.11
CA ALA A 88 -8.50 -1.57 9.49
C ALA A 88 -9.11 -1.67 8.07
N TRP A 89 -8.83 -2.77 7.36
CA TRP A 89 -9.22 -2.97 5.97
C TRP A 89 -9.82 -4.37 5.72
N PRO A 90 -10.91 -4.75 6.40
CA PRO A 90 -11.39 -6.14 6.47
C PRO A 90 -11.97 -6.70 5.18
N GLN A 91 -12.22 -5.85 4.17
CA GLN A 91 -12.86 -6.24 2.92
C GLN A 91 -11.88 -6.33 1.74
N LEU A 92 -10.59 -6.08 1.96
CA LEU A 92 -9.60 -6.12 0.89
C LEU A 92 -9.21 -7.57 0.56
N ALA A 93 -9.10 -7.86 -0.73
CA ALA A 93 -8.57 -9.13 -1.20
C ALA A 93 -7.03 -9.15 -1.15
N GLU A 94 -6.44 -10.24 -1.65
CA GLU A 94 -4.99 -10.46 -1.67
C GLU A 94 -4.31 -10.38 -0.29
N PRO A 95 -4.79 -11.12 0.73
CA PRO A 95 -4.17 -11.13 2.05
C PRO A 95 -2.70 -11.57 2.02
N SER A 96 -2.32 -12.42 1.05
CA SER A 96 -0.94 -12.84 0.80
C SER A 96 0.01 -11.66 0.53
N SER A 97 -0.48 -10.61 -0.14
CA SER A 97 0.29 -9.37 -0.38
C SER A 97 0.59 -8.64 0.92
N LEU A 98 -0.38 -8.58 1.84
CA LEU A 98 -0.19 -8.04 3.18
C LEU A 98 0.77 -8.91 4.00
N GLU A 99 0.59 -10.23 4.00
CA GLU A 99 1.41 -11.17 4.77
C GLU A 99 2.90 -11.06 4.41
N LEU A 100 3.20 -11.07 3.11
CA LEU A 100 4.57 -10.97 2.62
C LEU A 100 5.14 -9.58 2.92
N SER A 101 4.39 -8.52 2.61
CA SER A 101 4.81 -7.15 2.91
C SER A 101 5.11 -6.96 4.38
N ALA A 102 4.25 -7.45 5.28
CA ALA A 102 4.45 -7.34 6.71
C ALA A 102 5.73 -8.05 7.18
N LYS A 103 5.99 -9.29 6.70
CA LYS A 103 7.22 -10.03 7.03
C LYS A 103 8.46 -9.29 6.57
N VAL A 104 8.43 -8.70 5.38
CA VAL A 104 9.55 -7.93 4.83
C VAL A 104 9.78 -6.65 5.62
N ILE A 105 8.74 -5.85 5.84
CA ILE A 105 8.85 -4.57 6.56
C ILE A 105 9.26 -4.77 8.02
N LYS A 106 8.87 -5.88 8.64
CA LYS A 106 9.27 -6.22 10.01
C LYS A 106 10.62 -6.92 10.10
N GLY A 107 11.30 -7.16 8.98
CA GLY A 107 12.63 -7.76 8.93
C GLY A 107 12.65 -9.27 9.19
N GLU A 108 11.49 -9.93 9.16
CA GLU A 108 11.32 -11.37 9.38
C GLU A 108 11.53 -12.17 8.09
N MET A 109 11.49 -11.49 6.93
CA MET A 109 11.79 -12.05 5.62
C MET A 109 12.72 -11.13 4.86
N LYS A 110 13.78 -11.69 4.25
CA LYS A 110 14.59 -10.96 3.28
C LYS A 110 13.89 -10.96 1.94
N TRP A 111 13.76 -9.78 1.34
CA TRP A 111 13.21 -9.60 0.01
C TRP A 111 14.24 -8.91 -0.88
N PRO A 112 14.38 -9.31 -2.16
CA PRO A 112 15.30 -8.67 -3.08
C PRO A 112 15.03 -7.16 -3.16
N ASN A 113 16.12 -6.39 -3.20
CA ASN A 113 16.11 -4.94 -3.39
C ASN A 113 16.61 -4.58 -4.77
#